data_AF-A0AAN9YTZ7-F1
#
_entry.id   AF-A0AAN9YTZ7-F1
#
_cell.length_a   1.000
_cell.length_b   1.000
_cell.length_c   1.000
_cell.angle_alpha   90.00
_cell.angle_beta   90.00
_cell.angle_gamma   90.00
#
_symmetry.space_group_name_H-M   'P 1'
#
loop_
_entity.id
_entity.type
_entity.pdbx_description
1 polymer ?
#
loop_
_entity_poly.entity_id
_entity_poly.type
_entity_poly.pdbx_seq_one_letter_code
_entity_poly.pdbx_strand_id
1 'polypeptide(L)'
;MEALWLIVFRIILSAIILGQTIGTAYFATVVNHEIGPYFVSQAMEAEAKRAQLIFVYLVLSTIATAISFFNLAMSICTCGQNRKEKNQAAFCRSLFTFIMACVGVVVIVFAIISAKTLWLWSPYFHANGQDNLARKARELAVLIIVVLAVNGCVVLFSIGACLVACVAKRGSEATDTNEAADKMSQEQVHGDVEAQLGVAGTIQHPEKAVVPKERETNNSVTSL
;
A
#
# COMPACT_ATOMS: atom_id res chain seq x y z
N MET A 1 -12.27 4.68 -15.90
CA MET A 1 -12.38 5.46 -14.63
C MET A 1 -11.09 5.45 -13.82
N GLU A 2 -10.44 4.30 -13.64
CA GLU A 2 -9.23 4.14 -12.80
C GLU A 2 -8.10 5.16 -13.04
N ALA A 3 -7.77 5.44 -14.32
CA ALA A 3 -6.73 6.41 -14.67
C ALA A 3 -7.01 7.84 -14.16
N LEU A 4 -8.28 8.28 -14.21
CA LEU A 4 -8.69 9.60 -13.69
C LEU A 4 -8.50 9.67 -12.17
N TRP A 5 -8.91 8.61 -11.46
CA TRP A 5 -8.79 8.52 -10.01
C TRP A 5 -7.32 8.56 -9.55
N LEU A 6 -6.43 7.84 -10.24
CA LEU A 6 -4.99 7.87 -9.98
C LEU A 6 -4.37 9.26 -10.22
N ILE A 7 -4.81 10.00 -11.24
CA ILE A 7 -4.36 11.37 -11.51
C ILE A 7 -4.82 12.32 -10.39
N VAL A 8 -6.11 12.28 -10.02
CA VAL A 8 -6.65 13.10 -8.92
C VAL A 8 -5.95 12.79 -7.60
N PHE A 9 -5.73 11.52 -7.28
CA PHE A 9 -4.98 11.10 -6.08
C PHE A 9 -3.55 11.66 -6.07
N ARG A 10 -2.83 11.59 -7.21
CA ARG A 10 -1.48 12.17 -7.34
C ARG A 10 -1.46 13.68 -7.13
N ILE A 11 -2.44 14.41 -7.67
CA ILE A 11 -2.55 15.87 -7.49
C ILE A 11 -2.79 16.21 -6.01
N ILE A 12 -3.73 15.54 -5.34
CA ILE A 12 -4.02 15.73 -3.91
C ILE A 12 -2.77 15.44 -3.06
N LEU A 13 -2.10 14.32 -3.32
CA LEU A 13 -0.90 13.91 -2.58
C LEU A 13 0.25 14.91 -2.77
N SER A 14 0.40 15.47 -3.98
CA SER A 14 1.40 16.51 -4.28
C SER A 14 1.08 17.83 -3.58
N ALA A 15 -0.20 18.23 -3.53
CA ALA A 15 -0.66 19.42 -2.82
C ALA A 15 -0.45 19.31 -1.30
N ILE A 16 -0.70 18.12 -0.72
CA ILE A 16 -0.42 17.85 0.70
C ILE A 16 1.08 18.00 1.00
N ILE A 17 1.96 17.50 0.13
CA ILE A 17 3.41 17.59 0.33
C ILE A 17 3.93 19.02 0.17
N LEU A 18 3.42 19.77 -0.81
CA LEU A 18 3.71 21.20 -0.94
C LEU A 18 3.26 21.97 0.31
N GLY A 19 2.05 21.70 0.80
CA GLY A 19 1.51 22.28 2.04
C GLY A 19 2.35 21.94 3.28
N GLN A 20 2.80 20.69 3.41
CA GLN A 20 3.71 20.27 4.49
C GLN A 20 5.08 20.94 4.38
N THR A 21 5.65 21.04 3.18
CA THR A 21 6.96 21.68 2.95
C THR A 21 6.91 23.17 3.30
N ILE A 22 5.88 23.88 2.84
CA ILE A 22 5.64 25.30 3.15
C ILE A 22 5.37 25.48 4.66
N GLY A 23 4.54 24.60 5.24
CA GLY A 23 4.22 24.61 6.68
C GLY A 23 5.46 24.41 7.55
N THR A 24 6.32 23.43 7.23
CA THR A 24 7.59 23.22 7.93
C THR A 24 8.53 24.40 7.76
N ALA A 25 8.63 24.99 6.56
CA ALA A 25 9.47 26.16 6.33
C ALA A 25 9.02 27.36 7.17
N TYR A 26 7.71 27.67 7.16
CA TYR A 26 7.13 28.72 8.00
C TYR A 26 7.35 28.46 9.50
N PHE A 27 7.11 27.22 9.94
CA PHE A 27 7.35 26.79 11.31
C PHE A 27 8.82 27.00 11.72
N ALA A 28 9.74 26.55 10.88
CA ALA A 28 11.18 26.70 11.10
C ALA A 28 11.56 28.18 11.23
N THR A 29 11.03 29.05 10.37
CA THR A 29 11.27 30.50 10.45
C THR A 29 10.79 31.06 11.79
N VAL A 30 9.54 30.79 12.19
CA VAL A 30 8.98 31.31 13.46
C VAL A 30 9.73 30.77 14.67
N VAL A 31 10.06 29.48 14.70
CA VAL A 31 10.75 28.89 15.84
C VAL A 31 12.21 29.36 15.95
N ASN A 32 12.92 29.47 14.82
CA ASN A 32 14.34 29.84 14.82
C ASN A 32 14.60 31.35 14.94
N HIS A 33 13.70 32.20 14.41
CA HIS A 33 13.90 33.66 14.40
C HIS A 33 13.08 34.43 15.45
N GLU A 34 12.02 33.84 16.01
CA GLU A 34 11.17 34.54 16.99
C GLU A 34 11.17 33.83 18.35
N ILE A 35 10.75 32.57 18.40
CA ILE A 35 10.54 31.84 19.67
C ILE A 35 11.88 31.47 20.35
N GLY A 36 12.84 30.92 19.60
CA GLY A 36 14.16 30.56 20.12
C GLY A 36 14.91 31.76 20.70
N PRO A 37 15.10 32.87 19.94
CA PRO A 37 15.75 34.07 20.43
C PRO A 37 15.05 34.70 21.65
N TYR A 38 13.71 34.64 21.72
CA TYR A 38 12.97 35.07 22.91
C TYR A 38 13.31 34.23 24.15
N PHE A 39 13.36 32.88 24.04
CA PHE A 39 13.77 32.05 25.18
C PHE A 39 15.22 32.29 25.60
N VAL A 40 16.13 32.55 24.66
CA VAL A 40 17.52 32.91 24.97
C VAL A 40 17.60 34.25 25.71
N SER A 41 16.85 35.28 25.27
CA SER A 41 16.87 36.60 25.92
C SER A 41 16.27 36.60 27.33
N GLN A 42 15.39 35.64 27.63
CA GLN A 42 14.78 35.41 28.95
C GLN A 42 15.54 34.38 29.81
N ALA A 43 16.76 33.99 29.44
CA ALA A 43 17.59 32.98 30.11
C ALA A 43 16.92 31.58 30.28
N MET A 44 15.90 31.26 29.47
CA MET A 44 15.18 29.99 29.49
C MET A 44 15.86 28.95 28.58
N GLU A 45 17.09 28.57 28.93
CA GLU A 45 17.90 27.63 28.14
C GLU A 45 17.18 26.31 27.82
N ALA A 46 16.38 25.77 28.74
CA ALA A 46 15.68 24.51 28.56
C ALA A 46 14.63 24.57 27.43
N GLU A 47 13.87 25.66 27.37
CA GLU A 47 12.86 25.86 26.31
C GLU A 47 13.50 26.30 24.99
N ALA A 48 14.62 27.04 25.02
CA ALA A 48 15.44 27.30 23.83
C ALA A 48 15.99 25.99 23.20
N LYS A 49 16.54 25.08 24.04
CA LYS A 49 16.98 23.74 23.61
C LYS A 49 15.80 22.90 23.09
N ARG A 50 14.62 22.98 23.71
CA ARG A 50 13.40 22.31 23.21
C ARG A 50 12.94 22.87 21.85
N ALA A 51 12.97 24.19 21.66
CA ALA A 51 12.68 24.85 20.38
C ALA A 51 13.60 24.36 19.26
N GLN A 52 14.91 24.31 19.52
CA GLN A 52 15.90 23.79 18.57
C GLN A 52 15.68 22.30 18.26
N LEU A 53 15.34 21.48 19.26
CA LEU A 53 15.04 20.06 19.06
C LEU A 53 13.81 19.87 18.15
N ILE A 54 12.75 20.65 18.37
CA ILE A 54 11.53 20.62 17.53
C ILE A 54 11.86 21.01 16.09
N PHE A 55 12.70 22.04 15.87
CA PHE A 55 13.15 22.45 14.54
C PHE A 55 13.92 21.32 13.81
N VAL A 56 14.96 20.75 14.43
CA VAL A 56 15.76 19.66 13.84
C VAL A 56 14.86 18.47 13.50
N TYR A 57 13.97 18.11 14.42
CA TYR A 57 13.02 17.03 14.23
C TYR A 57 12.07 17.28 13.03
N LEU A 58 11.54 18.49 12.84
CA LEU A 58 10.66 18.81 11.72
C LEU A 58 11.36 18.75 10.36
N VAL A 59 12.62 19.20 10.29
CA VAL A 59 13.46 19.05 9.09
C VAL A 59 13.63 17.57 8.75
N LEU A 60 14.01 16.73 9.72
CA LEU A 60 14.16 15.28 9.52
C LEU A 60 12.85 14.60 9.10
N SER A 61 11.72 14.97 9.70
CA SER A 61 10.40 14.41 9.34
C SER A 61 9.96 14.78 7.92
N THR A 62 10.27 16.00 7.47
CA THR A 62 9.96 16.47 6.11
C THR A 62 10.82 15.73 5.09
N ILE A 63 12.11 15.53 5.37
CA ILE A 63 13.01 14.72 4.53
C ILE A 63 12.52 13.26 4.45
N ALA A 64 12.18 12.64 5.58
CA ALA A 64 11.68 11.27 5.61
C ALA A 64 10.35 11.09 4.84
N THR A 65 9.47 12.09 4.90
CA THR A 65 8.20 12.10 4.14
C THR A 65 8.45 12.28 2.64
N ALA A 66 9.37 13.16 2.24
CA ALA A 66 9.77 13.33 0.84
C ALA A 66 10.39 12.04 0.26
N ILE A 67 11.26 11.36 1.03
CA ILE A 67 11.83 10.06 0.65
C ILE A 67 10.74 8.98 0.54
N SER A 68 9.80 8.93 1.49
CA SER A 68 8.65 8.00 1.43
C SER A 68 7.85 8.20 0.14
N PHE A 69 7.51 9.45 -0.18
CA PHE A 69 6.76 9.79 -1.37
C PHE A 69 7.51 9.47 -2.66
N PHE A 70 8.81 9.77 -2.74
CA PHE A 70 9.60 9.45 -3.92
C PHE A 70 9.63 7.95 -4.19
N ASN A 71 9.79 7.12 -3.15
CA ASN A 71 9.73 5.66 -3.27
C ASN A 71 8.33 5.16 -3.66
N LEU A 72 7.25 5.75 -3.12
CA LEU A 72 5.88 5.42 -3.51
C LEU A 72 5.61 5.78 -4.98
N ALA A 73 6.01 6.97 -5.42
CA ALA A 73 5.88 7.42 -6.80
C ALA A 73 6.68 6.54 -7.76
N MET A 74 7.95 6.25 -7.45
CA MET A 74 8.80 5.34 -8.22
C MET A 74 8.20 3.93 -8.29
N SER A 75 7.63 3.42 -7.19
CA SER A 75 6.93 2.12 -7.20
C SER A 75 5.74 2.11 -8.14
N ILE A 76 4.93 3.18 -8.19
CA ILE A 76 3.75 3.22 -9.05
C ILE A 76 4.19 3.36 -10.52
N CYS A 77 5.29 4.08 -10.79
CA CYS A 77 5.87 4.20 -12.13
C CYS A 77 6.58 2.92 -12.62
N THR A 78 7.05 2.05 -11.73
CA THR A 78 7.73 0.78 -12.07
C THR A 78 6.81 -0.45 -12.12
N CYS A 79 5.50 -0.29 -11.98
CA CYS A 79 4.50 -1.37 -12.08
C CYS A 79 4.47 -2.14 -13.42
N GLY A 80 5.30 -1.79 -14.40
CA GLY A 80 5.45 -2.50 -15.68
C GLY A 80 6.71 -3.38 -15.84
N GLN A 81 7.61 -3.46 -14.85
CA GLN A 81 8.88 -4.19 -15.02
C GLN A 81 8.84 -5.69 -14.62
N ASN A 82 9.71 -6.47 -15.28
CA ASN A 82 9.56 -7.90 -15.51
C ASN A 82 9.62 -8.81 -14.27
N ARG A 83 8.87 -9.92 -14.33
CA ARG A 83 8.66 -10.94 -13.26
C ARG A 83 9.92 -11.62 -12.70
N LYS A 84 11.14 -11.43 -13.25
CA LYS A 84 12.29 -12.33 -13.04
C LYS A 84 13.27 -11.97 -11.89
N GLU A 85 13.23 -10.77 -11.32
CA GLU A 85 14.15 -10.34 -10.23
C GLU A 85 13.50 -10.31 -8.81
N LYS A 86 12.36 -11.00 -8.65
CA LYS A 86 11.42 -10.73 -7.53
C LYS A 86 11.96 -10.93 -6.11
N ASN A 87 12.81 -11.91 -5.84
CA ASN A 87 13.02 -12.35 -4.45
C ASN A 87 13.93 -11.42 -3.62
N GLN A 88 15.06 -10.95 -4.17
CA GLN A 88 15.98 -10.07 -3.44
C GLN A 88 15.44 -8.64 -3.34
N ALA A 89 14.83 -8.13 -4.41
CA ALA A 89 14.16 -6.83 -4.41
C ALA A 89 12.98 -6.77 -3.43
N ALA A 90 12.22 -7.86 -3.28
CA ALA A 90 11.11 -7.94 -2.32
C ALA A 90 11.58 -7.81 -0.86
N PHE A 91 12.69 -8.47 -0.48
CA PHE A 91 13.23 -8.36 0.88
C PHE A 91 13.69 -6.94 1.21
N CYS A 92 14.52 -6.32 0.35
CA CYS A 92 14.97 -4.94 0.55
C CYS A 92 13.79 -3.96 0.61
N ARG A 93 12.78 -4.13 -0.24
CA ARG A 93 11.56 -3.31 -0.25
C ARG A 93 10.71 -3.51 1.01
N SER A 94 10.61 -4.73 1.52
CA SER A 94 9.90 -5.04 2.77
C SER A 94 10.60 -4.42 3.97
N LEU A 95 11.93 -4.58 4.06
CA LEU A 95 12.75 -3.97 5.11
C LEU A 95 12.66 -2.44 5.09
N PHE A 96 12.75 -1.84 3.90
CA PHE A 96 12.58 -0.39 3.74
C PHE A 96 11.19 0.07 4.19
N THR A 97 10.13 -0.65 3.80
CA THR A 97 8.75 -0.34 4.23
C THR A 97 8.60 -0.40 5.75
N PHE A 98 9.21 -1.40 6.41
CA PHE A 98 9.22 -1.51 7.87
C PHE A 98 9.96 -0.33 8.53
N ILE A 99 11.15 0.04 8.03
CA ILE A 99 11.92 1.18 8.53
C ILE A 99 11.11 2.48 8.39
N MET A 100 10.49 2.73 7.24
CA MET A 100 9.67 3.94 7.05
C MET A 100 8.42 3.94 7.94
N ALA A 101 7.82 2.78 8.24
CA ALA A 101 6.73 2.68 9.20
C ALA A 101 7.19 3.04 10.64
N CYS A 102 8.34 2.52 11.08
CA CYS A 102 8.93 2.86 12.37
C CYS A 102 9.26 4.37 12.47
N VAL A 103 9.85 4.95 11.43
CA VAL A 103 10.10 6.40 11.33
C VAL A 103 8.77 7.18 11.39
N GLY A 104 7.73 6.71 10.70
CA GLY A 104 6.38 7.31 10.74
C GLY A 104 5.77 7.35 12.14
N VAL A 105 5.88 6.27 12.93
CA VAL A 105 5.40 6.23 14.32
C VAL A 105 6.15 7.23 15.19
N VAL A 106 7.49 7.27 15.11
CA VAL A 106 8.31 8.25 15.82
C VAL A 106 7.91 9.67 15.42
N VAL A 107 7.66 9.91 14.13
CA VAL A 107 7.22 11.20 13.60
C VAL A 107 5.88 11.65 14.19
N ILE A 108 4.88 10.76 14.28
CA ILE A 108 3.59 11.10 14.90
C ILE A 108 3.76 11.49 16.38
N VAL A 109 4.55 10.74 17.14
CA VAL A 109 4.78 11.01 18.57
C VAL A 109 5.42 12.39 18.79
N PHE A 110 6.48 12.71 18.03
CA PHE A 110 7.15 14.02 18.14
C PHE A 110 6.28 15.18 17.66
N ALA A 111 5.45 14.99 16.62
CA ALA A 111 4.49 16.00 16.18
C ALA A 111 3.46 16.34 17.28
N ILE A 112 2.94 15.32 17.99
CA ILE A 112 2.04 15.52 19.15
C ILE A 112 2.76 16.28 20.28
N ILE A 113 4.00 15.92 20.60
CA ILE A 113 4.81 16.62 21.61
C ILE A 113 5.06 18.08 21.22
N SER A 114 5.34 18.34 19.94
CA SER A 114 5.58 19.70 19.40
C SER A 114 4.31 20.56 19.47
N ALA A 115 3.17 20.02 19.04
CA ALA A 115 1.87 20.70 19.13
C ALA A 115 1.50 21.03 20.58
N LYS A 116 1.66 20.07 21.50
CA LYS A 116 1.43 20.28 22.94
C LYS A 116 2.35 21.36 23.51
N THR A 117 3.63 21.34 23.16
CA THR A 117 4.63 22.31 23.64
C THR A 117 4.25 23.73 23.22
N LEU A 118 3.97 23.94 21.94
CA LEU A 118 3.55 25.24 21.41
C LEU A 118 2.23 25.73 22.01
N TRP A 119 1.27 24.82 22.22
CA TRP A 119 0.02 25.15 22.89
C TRP A 119 0.23 25.63 24.33
N LEU A 120 1.20 25.05 25.05
CA LEU A 120 1.56 25.46 26.41
C LEU A 120 2.39 26.77 26.45
N TRP A 121 3.18 27.06 25.41
CA TRP A 121 3.89 28.34 25.30
C TRP A 121 2.95 29.51 24.99
N SER A 122 1.81 29.28 24.31
CA SER A 122 0.84 30.35 24.01
C SER A 122 0.35 31.15 25.23
N PRO A 123 -0.20 30.54 26.31
CA PRO A 123 -0.59 31.28 27.51
C PRO A 123 0.62 31.88 28.26
N TYR A 124 1.79 31.25 28.19
CA TYR A 124 3.02 31.78 28.77
C TYR A 124 3.44 33.10 28.10
N PHE A 125 3.44 33.15 26.76
CA PHE A 125 3.75 34.39 26.03
C PHE A 125 2.71 35.48 26.30
N HIS A 126 1.42 35.13 26.39
CA HIS A 126 0.36 36.08 26.69
C HIS A 126 0.53 36.69 28.11
N ALA A 127 0.86 35.88 29.11
CA ALA A 127 1.14 36.34 30.47
C ALA A 127 2.35 37.29 30.57
N ASN A 128 3.28 37.22 29.61
CA ASN A 128 4.46 38.09 29.51
C ASN A 128 4.28 39.24 28.51
N GLY A 129 3.04 39.56 28.09
CA GLY A 129 2.73 40.65 27.16
C GLY A 129 3.20 40.44 25.71
N GLN A 130 3.50 39.19 25.33
CA GLN A 130 4.00 38.83 24.00
C GLN A 130 2.90 38.27 23.11
N ASP A 131 1.82 39.04 22.90
CA ASP A 131 0.61 38.59 22.20
C ASP A 131 0.85 38.07 20.78
N ASN A 132 1.84 38.61 20.08
CA ASN A 132 2.24 38.15 18.75
C ASN A 132 2.84 36.73 18.80
N LEU A 133 3.75 36.47 19.74
CA LEU A 133 4.32 35.13 19.95
C LEU A 133 3.25 34.16 20.47
N ALA A 134 2.36 34.62 21.37
CA ALA A 134 1.25 33.85 21.88
C ALA A 134 0.32 33.35 20.76
N ARG A 135 0.00 34.24 19.82
CA ARG A 135 -0.78 33.94 18.62
C ARG A 135 -0.05 32.97 17.70
N LYS A 136 1.19 33.27 17.32
CA LYS A 136 1.99 32.40 16.44
C LYS A 136 2.17 31.00 17.01
N ALA A 137 2.48 30.87 18.31
CA ALA A 137 2.59 29.56 18.95
C ALA A 137 1.28 28.76 18.86
N ARG A 138 0.12 29.40 19.04
CA ARG A 138 -1.19 28.77 18.88
C ARG A 138 -1.48 28.39 17.43
N GLU A 139 -1.17 29.26 16.47
CA GLU A 139 -1.33 29.00 15.03
C GLU A 139 -0.46 27.82 14.56
N LEU A 140 0.82 27.77 14.98
CA LEU A 140 1.71 26.64 14.72
C LEU A 140 1.19 25.33 15.34
N ALA A 141 0.67 25.37 16.57
CA ALA A 141 0.09 24.19 17.23
C ALA A 141 -1.16 23.67 16.48
N VAL A 142 -2.07 24.58 16.09
CA VAL A 142 -3.24 24.24 15.27
C VAL A 142 -2.82 23.67 13.92
N LEU A 143 -1.81 24.24 13.27
CA LEU A 143 -1.32 23.76 11.98
C LEU A 143 -0.77 22.32 12.08
N ILE A 144 0.01 21.98 13.12
CA ILE A 144 0.45 20.60 13.35
C ILE A 144 -0.76 19.66 13.55
N ILE A 145 -1.74 20.06 14.36
CA ILE A 145 -2.93 19.23 14.63
C ILE A 145 -3.73 18.98 13.35
N VAL A 146 -3.94 20.01 12.52
CA VAL A 146 -4.63 19.88 11.23
C VAL A 146 -3.84 18.98 10.27
N VAL A 147 -2.52 19.14 10.17
CA VAL A 147 -1.67 18.28 9.34
C VAL A 147 -1.70 16.82 9.82
N LEU A 148 -1.67 16.57 11.13
CA LEU A 148 -1.83 15.22 11.70
C LEU A 148 -3.21 14.63 11.37
N ALA A 149 -4.29 15.40 11.51
CA ALA A 149 -5.64 14.95 11.20
C ALA A 149 -5.81 14.61 9.71
N VAL A 150 -5.32 15.48 8.80
CA VAL A 150 -5.36 15.23 7.35
C VAL A 150 -4.56 13.98 6.98
N ASN A 151 -3.34 13.82 7.50
CA ASN A 151 -2.55 12.60 7.27
C ASN A 151 -3.27 11.34 7.82
N GLY A 152 -3.86 11.43 9.02
CA GLY A 152 -4.64 10.34 9.62
C GLY A 152 -5.83 9.93 8.73
N CYS A 153 -6.59 10.89 8.21
CA CYS A 153 -7.67 10.64 7.26
C CYS A 153 -7.19 9.98 5.96
N VAL A 154 -6.05 10.43 5.40
CA VAL A 154 -5.46 9.82 4.19
C VAL A 154 -5.01 8.38 4.45
N VAL A 155 -4.42 8.08 5.61
CA VAL A 155 -4.03 6.72 6.00
C VAL A 155 -5.26 5.83 6.19
N LEU A 156 -6.29 6.29 6.92
CA LEU A 156 -7.54 5.54 7.11
C LEU A 156 -8.24 5.25 5.77
N PHE A 157 -8.31 6.24 4.88
CA PHE A 157 -8.87 6.07 3.53
C PHE A 157 -8.07 5.06 2.71
N SER A 158 -6.73 5.11 2.79
CA SER A 158 -5.85 4.15 2.09
C SER A 158 -6.03 2.72 2.61
N ILE A 159 -6.15 2.53 3.93
CA ILE A 159 -6.45 1.23 4.55
C ILE A 159 -7.83 0.74 4.10
N GLY A 160 -8.86 1.60 4.13
CA GLY A 160 -10.21 1.27 3.65
C GLY A 160 -10.22 0.84 2.19
N ALA A 161 -9.54 1.58 1.30
CA ALA A 161 -9.42 1.23 -0.11
C ALA A 161 -8.71 -0.12 -0.31
N CYS A 162 -7.63 -0.39 0.43
CA CYS A 162 -6.95 -1.69 0.41
C CYS A 162 -7.86 -2.83 0.89
N LEU A 163 -8.63 -2.63 1.96
CA LEU A 163 -9.57 -3.64 2.46
C LEU A 163 -10.67 -3.93 1.43
N VAL A 164 -11.26 -2.90 0.81
CA VAL A 164 -12.25 -3.06 -0.27
C VAL A 164 -11.65 -3.81 -1.46
N ALA A 165 -10.44 -3.46 -1.89
CA ALA A 165 -9.75 -4.17 -2.98
C ALA A 165 -9.46 -5.65 -2.64
N CYS A 166 -9.07 -5.95 -1.40
CA CYS A 166 -8.86 -7.33 -0.93
C CYS A 166 -10.17 -8.13 -0.88
N VAL A 167 -11.28 -7.53 -0.46
CA VAL A 167 -12.60 -8.17 -0.44
C VAL A 167 -13.12 -8.40 -1.87
N ALA A 168 -13.02 -7.39 -2.75
CA ALA A 168 -13.39 -7.52 -4.15
C ALA A 168 -12.58 -8.60 -4.88
N LYS A 169 -11.27 -8.69 -4.63
CA LYS A 169 -10.40 -9.74 -5.19
C LYS A 169 -10.80 -11.14 -4.73
N ARG A 170 -11.12 -11.32 -3.44
CA ARG A 170 -11.65 -12.60 -2.92
C ARG A 170 -13.02 -12.95 -3.52
N GLY A 171 -13.87 -11.95 -3.80
CA GLY A 171 -15.14 -12.14 -4.49
C GLY A 171 -14.95 -12.63 -5.93
N SER A 172 -14.00 -12.06 -6.68
CA SER A 172 -13.62 -12.55 -8.02
C SER A 172 -13.08 -13.98 -7.94
N GLU A 173 -12.07 -14.24 -7.11
CA GLU A 173 -11.44 -15.57 -6.98
C GLU A 173 -12.44 -16.67 -6.56
N ALA A 174 -13.45 -16.34 -5.75
CA ALA A 174 -14.55 -17.24 -5.38
C ALA A 174 -15.58 -17.45 -6.50
N THR A 175 -15.75 -16.47 -7.40
CA THR A 175 -16.62 -16.59 -8.57
C THR A 175 -15.93 -17.44 -9.65
N ASP A 176 -14.65 -17.17 -9.91
CA ASP A 176 -13.81 -17.90 -10.87
C ASP A 176 -13.67 -19.39 -10.50
N THR A 177 -13.56 -19.71 -9.20
CA THR A 177 -13.52 -21.12 -8.72
C THR A 177 -14.88 -21.82 -8.82
N ASN A 178 -15.99 -21.12 -8.61
CA ASN A 178 -17.32 -21.69 -8.82
C ASN A 178 -17.62 -21.91 -10.32
N GLU A 179 -17.27 -20.98 -11.21
CA GLU A 179 -17.40 -21.19 -12.67
C GLU A 179 -16.54 -22.36 -13.18
N ALA A 180 -15.35 -22.56 -12.61
CA ALA A 180 -14.50 -23.69 -12.97
C ALA A 180 -15.06 -25.03 -12.46
N ALA A 181 -15.65 -25.07 -11.26
CA ALA A 181 -16.29 -26.25 -10.71
C ALA A 181 -17.58 -26.64 -11.47
N ASP A 182 -18.39 -25.65 -11.85
CA ASP A 182 -19.64 -25.86 -12.58
C ASP A 182 -19.38 -26.38 -14.01
N LYS A 183 -18.37 -25.82 -14.70
CA LYS A 183 -17.92 -26.33 -16.01
C LYS A 183 -17.39 -27.76 -15.94
N MET A 184 -16.60 -28.09 -14.91
CA MET A 184 -16.11 -29.46 -14.69
C MET A 184 -17.25 -30.45 -14.41
N SER A 185 -18.28 -30.03 -13.67
CA SER A 185 -19.49 -30.83 -13.44
C SER A 185 -20.31 -31.02 -14.73
N GLN A 186 -20.39 -30.00 -15.59
CA GLN A 186 -21.15 -30.07 -16.84
C GLN A 186 -20.46 -30.96 -17.89
N GLU A 187 -19.13 -30.90 -17.99
CA GLU A 187 -18.33 -31.73 -18.89
C GLU A 187 -18.38 -33.22 -18.47
N GLN A 188 -18.34 -33.50 -17.15
CA GLN A 188 -18.47 -34.85 -16.62
C GLN A 188 -19.87 -35.47 -16.86
N VAL A 189 -20.95 -34.67 -16.79
CA VAL A 189 -22.31 -35.13 -17.13
C VAL A 189 -22.45 -35.39 -18.63
N HIS A 190 -21.82 -34.58 -19.49
CA HIS A 190 -21.88 -34.80 -20.95
C HIS A 190 -21.15 -36.09 -21.37
N GLY A 191 -19.99 -36.39 -20.77
CA GLY A 191 -19.24 -37.61 -21.06
C GLY A 191 -19.99 -38.90 -20.64
N ASP A 192 -20.73 -38.87 -19.54
CA ASP A 192 -21.48 -40.03 -19.04
C ASP A 192 -22.75 -40.33 -19.90
N VAL A 193 -23.33 -39.29 -20.52
CA VAL A 193 -24.43 -39.44 -21.50
C VAL A 193 -23.92 -40.04 -22.82
N GLU A 194 -22.76 -39.61 -23.31
CA GLU A 194 -22.16 -40.20 -24.52
C GLU A 194 -21.73 -41.67 -24.31
N ALA A 195 -21.20 -42.00 -23.13
CA ALA A 195 -20.89 -43.37 -22.75
C ALA A 195 -22.13 -44.30 -22.77
N GLN A 196 -23.30 -43.80 -22.33
CA GLN A 196 -24.55 -44.57 -22.38
C GLN A 196 -25.13 -44.71 -23.81
N LEU A 197 -25.02 -43.68 -24.66
CA LEU A 197 -25.43 -43.80 -26.06
C LEU A 197 -24.52 -44.74 -26.88
N GLY A 198 -23.22 -44.79 -26.57
CA GLY A 198 -22.29 -45.71 -27.23
C GLY A 198 -22.58 -47.19 -27.00
N VAL A 199 -23.13 -47.55 -25.83
CA VAL A 199 -23.50 -48.94 -25.50
C VAL A 199 -24.83 -49.37 -26.15
N ALA A 200 -25.76 -48.43 -26.36
CA ALA A 200 -27.06 -48.71 -26.96
C ALA A 200 -27.02 -49.09 -28.46
N GLY A 201 -25.88 -48.87 -29.15
CA GLY A 201 -25.74 -49.08 -30.59
C GLY A 201 -25.42 -50.51 -31.07
N THR A 202 -25.19 -51.49 -30.18
CA THR A 202 -24.51 -52.76 -30.55
C THR A 202 -25.31 -54.03 -30.21
N ILE A 203 -26.62 -54.06 -30.52
CA ILE A 203 -27.53 -55.23 -30.41
C ILE A 203 -28.60 -55.11 -31.52
N GLN A 204 -28.89 -56.08 -32.41
CA GLN A 204 -28.23 -57.36 -32.77
C GLN A 204 -28.73 -57.81 -34.17
N HIS A 205 -27.98 -58.65 -34.92
CA HIS A 205 -28.58 -59.58 -35.90
C HIS A 205 -27.68 -60.81 -36.14
N PRO A 206 -28.17 -62.05 -36.01
CA PRO A 206 -27.35 -63.26 -36.14
C PRO A 206 -27.40 -63.94 -37.53
N GLU A 207 -26.38 -64.79 -37.73
CA GLU A 207 -26.38 -66.05 -38.51
C GLU A 207 -26.41 -66.02 -40.06
N LYS A 208 -25.26 -66.39 -40.66
CA LYS A 208 -25.17 -67.59 -41.53
C LYS A 208 -23.74 -68.11 -41.70
N ALA A 209 -23.57 -69.43 -41.63
CA ALA A 209 -22.29 -70.11 -41.71
C ALA A 209 -21.89 -70.46 -43.16
N VAL A 210 -20.59 -70.42 -43.46
CA VAL A 210 -19.95 -71.20 -44.54
C VAL A 210 -18.62 -71.77 -44.04
N VAL A 211 -18.37 -73.01 -44.44
CA VAL A 211 -17.31 -73.96 -44.00
C VAL A 211 -15.97 -73.68 -44.73
N PRO A 212 -14.79 -74.09 -44.19
CA PRO A 212 -13.52 -73.40 -44.43
C PRO A 212 -12.75 -73.92 -45.66
N LYS A 213 -11.64 -73.26 -45.99
CA LYS A 213 -10.65 -73.79 -46.92
C LYS A 213 -9.24 -73.84 -46.30
N GLU A 214 -8.59 -74.95 -46.56
CA GLU A 214 -7.35 -75.46 -45.97
C GLU A 214 -6.09 -74.91 -46.67
N ARG A 215 -4.94 -75.06 -46.00
CA ARG A 215 -3.54 -74.89 -46.48
C ARG A 215 -3.05 -73.44 -46.70
N GLU A 216 -1.74 -73.16 -46.57
CA GLU A 216 -0.59 -74.08 -46.53
C GLU A 216 0.53 -73.65 -45.55
N THR A 217 1.21 -74.64 -44.97
CA THR A 217 2.39 -74.48 -44.11
C THR A 217 3.65 -74.13 -44.89
N ASN A 218 4.54 -73.31 -44.32
CA ASN A 218 5.98 -73.66 -44.34
C ASN A 218 6.81 -72.97 -43.24
N ASN A 219 7.94 -73.62 -42.88
CA ASN A 219 8.73 -73.36 -41.67
C ASN A 219 10.09 -72.68 -41.93
N SER A 220 10.55 -71.88 -40.97
CA SER A 220 11.96 -71.64 -40.57
C SER A 220 11.96 -70.72 -39.32
N VAL A 221 12.56 -70.97 -38.14
CA VAL A 221 13.73 -71.79 -37.69
C VAL A 221 15.01 -71.34 -38.39
N THR A 222 16.11 -70.85 -37.79
CA THR A 222 16.73 -70.80 -36.43
C THR A 222 17.62 -69.52 -36.38
N SER A 223 18.24 -69.01 -35.29
CA SER A 223 18.36 -69.29 -33.84
C SER A 223 19.19 -68.17 -33.16
N LEU A 224 19.19 -68.13 -31.81
CA LEU A 224 20.16 -67.47 -30.90
C LEU A 224 20.16 -65.93 -30.86
#